data_AF-A0A1I1Y9X1-F1
#
_entry.id   AF-A0A1I1Y9X1-F1
#
_cell.length_a   1.000
_cell.length_b   1.000
_cell.length_c   1.000
_cell.angle_alpha   90.00
_cell.angle_beta   90.00
_cell.angle_gamma   90.00
#
_symmetry.space_group_name_H-M   'P 1'
#
loop_
_entity.id
_entity.type
_entity.pdbx_description
1 polymer ?
#
loop_
_entity_poly.entity_id
_entity_poly.type
_entity_poly.pdbx_seq_one_letter_code
_entity_poly.pdbx_strand_id
1 'polypeptide(L)'
;MGNSSPKLKGKLTNARHIPIGGSVNPTPQVISDNETAMNNNENNVDIDREMSLLAKNQLSYNAYVQQVNHEIKMMRTAIEGRG
;
A
#
# COMPACT_ATOMS: atom_id res chain seq x y z
N MET A 1 1.64 52.93 15.54
CA MET A 1 1.71 51.52 15.95
C MET A 1 1.14 50.68 14.82
N GLY A 2 2.01 50.07 14.02
CA GLY A 2 1.64 49.20 12.91
C GLY A 2 1.98 47.75 13.25
N ASN A 3 1.03 46.86 13.00
CA ASN A 3 1.30 45.45 12.74
C ASN A 3 0.13 44.86 11.98
N SER A 4 0.04 45.17 10.69
CA SER A 4 -0.78 44.43 9.75
C SER A 4 0.07 43.26 9.25
N SER A 5 -0.03 42.12 9.94
CA SER A 5 0.63 40.87 9.53
C SER A 5 0.38 40.63 8.04
N PRO A 6 1.40 40.31 7.22
CA PRO A 6 1.19 40.09 5.81
C PRO A 6 0.25 38.90 5.63
N LYS A 7 -0.96 39.16 5.14
CA LYS A 7 -1.90 38.10 4.75
C LYS A 7 -1.29 37.39 3.55
N LEU A 8 -0.66 36.24 3.80
CA LEU A 8 -0.12 35.37 2.77
C LEU A 8 -1.29 34.86 1.92
N LYS A 9 -1.46 35.44 0.73
CA LYS A 9 -2.47 35.01 -0.24
C LYS A 9 -1.85 33.96 -1.16
N GLY A 10 -2.22 32.71 -0.99
CA GLY A 10 -1.81 31.63 -1.87
C GLY A 10 -2.45 31.75 -3.26
N LYS A 11 -1.73 31.34 -4.32
CA LYS A 11 -2.28 31.24 -5.67
C LYS A 11 -3.14 29.97 -5.77
N LEU A 12 -4.45 30.13 -6.01
CA LEU A 12 -5.30 29.00 -6.36
C LEU A 12 -5.09 28.63 -7.83
N THR A 13 -4.57 27.44 -8.08
CA THR A 13 -4.48 26.86 -9.44
C THR A 13 -5.76 26.12 -9.83
N ASN A 14 -6.55 25.69 -8.85
CA ASN A 14 -7.79 24.95 -9.04
C ASN A 14 -8.91 25.58 -8.19
N ALA A 15 -10.10 25.75 -8.78
CA ALA A 15 -11.27 26.32 -8.11
C ALA A 15 -11.80 25.47 -6.94
N ARG A 16 -11.40 24.20 -6.84
CA ARG A 16 -11.76 23.29 -5.73
C ARG A 16 -10.83 23.39 -4.51
N HIS A 17 -9.73 24.13 -4.59
CA HIS A 17 -8.79 24.25 -3.48
C HIS A 17 -9.27 25.27 -2.43
N ILE A 18 -8.86 25.07 -1.18
CA ILE A 18 -9.17 25.99 -0.09
C ILE A 18 -8.22 27.20 -0.16
N PRO A 19 -8.73 28.44 -0.26
CA PRO A 19 -7.90 29.64 -0.31
C PRO A 19 -7.16 29.90 1.01
N ILE A 20 -5.84 30.06 0.90
CA ILE A 20 -4.97 30.41 2.03
C ILE A 20 -5.11 31.91 2.32
N GLY A 21 -5.44 32.26 3.58
CA GLY A 21 -5.51 33.63 4.07
C GLY A 21 -6.89 34.30 3.99
N GLY A 22 -7.94 33.57 3.59
CA GLY A 22 -9.34 34.00 3.68
C GLY A 22 -10.08 33.29 4.81
N SER A 23 -11.03 33.97 5.44
CA SER A 23 -11.98 33.33 6.38
C SER A 23 -12.93 32.43 5.60
N VAL A 24 -12.49 31.22 5.30
CA VAL A 24 -13.39 30.15 4.86
C VAL A 24 -13.96 29.58 6.15
N ASN A 25 -15.27 29.67 6.30
CA ASN A 25 -15.99 29.01 7.38
C ASN A 25 -16.65 27.77 6.76
N PRO A 26 -15.90 26.68 6.49
CA PRO A 26 -16.49 25.50 5.87
C PRO A 26 -17.45 24.88 6.89
N THR A 27 -18.74 24.96 6.63
CA THR A 27 -19.74 24.20 7.37
C THR A 27 -19.49 22.71 7.08
N PRO A 28 -19.21 21.86 8.09
CA PRO A 28 -19.02 20.44 7.86
C PRO A 28 -20.33 19.85 7.34
N GLN A 29 -20.32 19.36 6.11
CA GLN A 29 -21.43 18.58 5.56
C GLN A 29 -21.12 17.11 5.82
N VAL A 30 -21.90 16.47 6.69
CA VAL A 30 -21.85 15.02 6.87
C VAL A 30 -22.64 14.41 5.71
N ILE A 31 -21.92 13.96 4.69
CA ILE A 31 -22.51 13.18 3.60
C ILE A 31 -22.38 11.72 4.01
N SER A 32 -23.50 11.09 4.40
CA SER A 32 -23.55 9.65 4.59
C SER A 32 -23.75 9.01 3.23
N ASP A 33 -22.66 8.52 2.64
CA ASP A 33 -22.70 7.76 1.41
C ASP A 33 -23.22 6.35 1.72
N ASN A 34 -24.47 6.07 1.32
CA ASN A 34 -25.11 4.75 1.45
C ASN A 34 -24.98 3.92 0.17
N GLU A 35 -24.28 4.44 -0.85
CA GLU A 35 -23.86 3.65 -2.00
C GLU A 35 -22.62 2.85 -1.61
N THR A 36 -22.79 1.88 -0.71
CA THR A 36 -21.87 0.74 -0.57
C THR A 36 -21.97 -0.17 -1.80
N ALA A 37 -22.18 0.39 -2.99
CA ALA A 37 -21.94 -0.29 -4.24
C ALA A 37 -20.45 -0.14 -4.48
N MET A 38 -19.68 -1.17 -4.08
CA MET A 38 -18.31 -1.46 -4.48
C MET A 38 -17.68 -0.37 -5.35
N ASN A 39 -17.31 0.75 -4.75
CA ASN A 39 -16.59 1.80 -5.44
C ASN A 39 -15.18 1.25 -5.63
N ASN A 40 -15.03 0.49 -6.71
CA ASN A 40 -13.81 0.25 -7.46
C ASN A 40 -13.30 1.63 -7.96
N ASN A 41 -12.94 2.49 -7.01
CA ASN A 41 -12.21 3.70 -7.23
C ASN A 41 -10.87 3.29 -7.80
N GLU A 42 -10.74 3.28 -9.14
CA GLU A 42 -9.57 3.56 -10.01
C GLU A 42 -8.13 3.28 -9.50
N ASN A 43 -7.95 2.52 -8.44
CA ASN A 43 -6.69 1.93 -8.03
C ASN A 43 -6.75 0.52 -8.58
N ASN A 44 -6.08 0.35 -9.71
CA ASN A 44 -5.79 -0.90 -10.41
C ASN A 44 -4.92 -1.84 -9.55
N VAL A 45 -5.26 -2.01 -8.26
CA VAL A 45 -4.66 -3.00 -7.38
C VAL A 45 -5.44 -4.27 -7.63
N ASP A 46 -4.96 -5.07 -8.57
CA ASP A 46 -5.40 -6.44 -8.77
C ASP A 46 -4.96 -7.25 -7.54
N ILE A 47 -5.69 -7.13 -6.43
CA ILE A 47 -5.40 -7.81 -5.16
C ILE A 47 -5.20 -9.31 -5.42
N ASP A 48 -5.99 -9.90 -6.32
CA ASP A 48 -5.88 -11.30 -6.71
C ASP A 48 -4.55 -11.63 -7.41
N ARG A 49 -4.02 -10.71 -8.23
CA ARG A 49 -2.71 -10.86 -8.89
C ARG A 49 -1.57 -10.73 -7.90
N GLU A 50 -1.64 -9.76 -6.99
CA GLU A 50 -0.62 -9.55 -5.97
C GLU A 50 -0.59 -10.70 -4.96
N MET A 51 -1.75 -11.20 -4.52
CA MET A 51 -1.85 -12.39 -3.69
C MET A 51 -1.33 -13.65 -4.39
N SER A 52 -1.63 -13.81 -5.69
CA SER A 52 -1.11 -14.94 -6.48
C SER A 52 0.42 -14.88 -6.62
N LEU A 53 0.98 -13.68 -6.80
CA LEU A 53 2.42 -13.49 -6.88
C LEU A 53 3.11 -13.74 -5.53
N LEU A 54 2.52 -13.27 -4.43
CA LEU A 54 3.01 -13.54 -3.08
C LEU A 54 2.96 -15.04 -2.75
N ALA A 55 1.84 -15.71 -3.07
CA ALA A 55 1.70 -17.15 -2.90
C ALA A 55 2.75 -17.91 -3.73
N LYS A 56 3.00 -17.49 -4.97
CA LYS A 56 4.05 -18.06 -5.83
C LYS A 56 5.44 -17.90 -5.20
N ASN A 57 5.75 -16.72 -4.67
CA ASN A 57 7.04 -16.47 -4.02
C ASN A 57 7.21 -17.34 -2.78
N GLN A 58 6.17 -17.46 -1.95
CA GLN A 58 6.19 -18.30 -0.76
C GLN A 58 6.36 -19.79 -1.10
N LEU A 59 5.64 -20.30 -2.10
CA LEU A 59 5.75 -21.68 -2.56
C LEU A 59 7.14 -21.97 -3.12
N SER A 60 7.69 -21.06 -3.93
CA SER A 60 9.01 -21.22 -4.54
C SER A 60 10.12 -21.24 -3.49
N TYR A 61 10.05 -20.35 -2.50
CA TYR A 61 10.98 -20.34 -1.37
C TYR A 61 10.93 -21.64 -0.58
N ASN A 62 9.72 -22.10 -0.22
CA ASN A 62 9.55 -23.35 0.52
C ASN A 62 10.08 -24.55 -0.27
N ALA A 63 9.83 -24.62 -1.57
CA ALA A 63 10.34 -25.68 -2.44
C ALA A 63 11.88 -25.71 -2.50
N TYR A 64 12.51 -24.54 -2.64
CA TYR A 64 13.97 -24.43 -2.62
C TYR A 64 14.57 -24.88 -1.29
N VAL A 65 14.00 -24.44 -0.17
CA VAL A 65 14.43 -24.88 1.17
C VAL A 65 14.29 -26.40 1.33
N GLN A 66 13.18 -26.98 0.87
CA GLN A 66 12.99 -28.43 0.88
C GLN A 66 14.03 -29.16 0.04
N GLN A 67 14.34 -28.66 -1.15
CA GLN A 67 15.36 -29.25 -2.03
C GLN A 67 16.75 -29.20 -1.40
N VAL A 68 17.17 -28.03 -0.89
CA VAL A 68 18.48 -27.90 -0.23
C VAL A 68 18.58 -28.82 0.98
N ASN A 69 17.54 -28.90 1.81
CA ASN A 69 17.50 -29.82 2.95
C ASN A 69 17.57 -31.29 2.50
N HIS A 70 16.92 -31.64 1.39
CA HIS A 70 16.98 -32.97 0.81
C HIS A 70 18.40 -33.30 0.34
N GLU A 71 19.05 -32.41 -0.39
CA GLU A 71 20.43 -32.57 -0.86
C GLU A 71 21.42 -32.71 0.31
N ILE A 72 21.29 -31.86 1.35
CA ILE A 72 22.10 -31.97 2.57
C ILE A 72 21.89 -33.31 3.26
N LYS A 73 20.63 -33.77 3.36
CA LYS A 73 20.33 -35.07 3.95
C LYS A 73 20.95 -36.21 3.15
N MET A 74 20.87 -36.16 1.81
CA MET A 74 21.47 -37.15 0.93
C MET A 74 23.00 -37.15 1.06
N MET A 75 23.64 -35.98 1.08
CA MET A 75 25.08 -35.86 1.32
C MET A 75 25.47 -36.44 2.68
N ARG A 76 24.72 -36.11 3.73
CA ARG A 76 24.94 -36.65 5.07
C ARG A 76 24.78 -38.17 5.09
N THR A 77 23.76 -38.73 4.46
CA THR A 77 23.57 -40.18 4.34
C THR A 77 24.72 -40.85 3.57
N ALA A 78 25.20 -40.23 2.48
CA ALA A 78 26.33 -40.74 1.71
C ALA A 78 27.65 -40.71 2.51
N ILE A 79 27.88 -39.66 3.32
CA ILE A 79 29.07 -39.53 4.17
C ILE A 79 28.99 -40.41 5.42
N GLU A 80 27.83 -40.47 6.08
CA GLU A 80 27.63 -41.25 7.31
C GLU A 80 27.53 -42.75 7.04
N GLY A 81 27.38 -43.17 5.79
CA GLY A 81 27.70 -44.51 5.29
C GLY A 81 27.63 -45.63 6.33
N ARG A 82 26.46 -45.85 6.94
CA ARG A 82 26.18 -47.07 7.71
C ARG A 82 25.63 -48.11 6.75
N GLY A 83 26.54 -48.62 5.93
CA GLY A 83 26.59 -50.01 5.51
C GLY A 83 27.73 -50.67 6.26
#